data_AF-A0A7S1TFV7-F1
#
_entry.id   AF-A0A7S1TFV7-F1
#
_cell.length_a   1.000
_cell.length_b   1.000
_cell.length_c   1.000
_cell.angle_alpha   90.00
_cell.angle_beta   90.00
_cell.angle_gamma   90.00
#
_symmetry.space_group_name_H-M   'P 1'
#
loop_
_entity.id
_entity.type
_entity.pdbx_description
1 polymer ?
#
loop_
_entity_poly.entity_id
_entity_poly.type
_entity_poly.pdbx_seq_one_letter_code
_entity_poly.pdbx_strand_id
1 'polypeptide(L)'
;RNEFVMETQILMINSAWISYIPNNPKEERQGDGEEYYKGRRKVRIMEVLKGSHLRVHRYIHDPGTDAHVLILDCYDRIIVSFSGTRSYKNWIHNFEFYRCSWSEHFSRFVGEEAGEDGDDMQNEFLVVSLAKELIHFGEEKVHRGFARVYKRLRPQLMRTLMDLLGPFRDGTRETAAWRALFFTGHSLGGALATLASFD
;
A
#
# COMPACT_ATOMS: atom_id res chain seq x y z
N ARG A 1 13.15 7.56 -26.11
CA ARG A 1 11.82 7.05 -25.65
C ARG A 1 11.94 5.95 -24.58
N ASN A 2 12.89 5.01 -24.69
CA ASN A 2 13.10 3.96 -23.67
C ASN A 2 13.67 4.49 -22.34
N GLU A 3 14.45 5.58 -22.38
CA GLU A 3 15.06 6.20 -21.18
C GLU A 3 14.01 6.62 -20.15
N PHE A 4 12.92 7.27 -20.58
CA PHE A 4 11.84 7.69 -19.69
C PHE A 4 11.10 6.53 -19.02
N VAL A 5 10.98 5.40 -19.71
CA VAL A 5 10.37 4.18 -19.17
C VAL A 5 11.28 3.56 -18.11
N MET A 6 12.58 3.45 -18.40
CA MET A 6 13.57 2.92 -17.46
C MET A 6 13.69 3.79 -16.21
N GLU A 7 13.73 5.12 -16.35
CA GLU A 7 13.75 6.04 -15.22
C GLU A 7 12.54 5.84 -14.30
N THR A 8 11.35 5.71 -14.88
CA THR A 8 10.11 5.50 -14.13
C THR A 8 10.13 4.14 -13.40
N GLN A 9 10.60 3.08 -14.05
CA GLN A 9 10.72 1.76 -13.43
C GLN A 9 11.74 1.76 -12.27
N ILE A 10 12.91 2.38 -12.47
CA ILE A 10 13.93 2.53 -11.42
C ILE A 10 13.34 3.32 -10.25
N LEU A 11 12.60 4.39 -10.53
CA LEU A 11 11.94 5.20 -9.51
C LEU A 11 10.91 4.38 -8.72
N MET A 12 10.10 3.56 -9.39
CA MET A 12 9.11 2.68 -8.75
C MET A 12 9.77 1.59 -7.88
N ILE A 13 10.86 0.99 -8.36
CA ILE A 13 11.63 -0.02 -7.62
C ILE A 13 12.29 0.61 -6.39
N ASN A 14 12.93 1.78 -6.55
CA ASN A 14 13.52 2.51 -5.43
C ASN A 14 12.46 2.91 -4.42
N SER A 15 11.30 3.39 -4.87
CA SER A 15 10.17 3.73 -4.00
C SER A 15 9.67 2.52 -3.21
N ALA A 16 9.60 1.34 -3.84
CA ALA A 16 9.23 0.09 -3.17
C ALA A 16 10.19 -0.21 -2.01
N TRP A 17 11.50 -0.03 -2.19
CA TRP A 17 12.47 -0.17 -1.11
C TRP A 17 12.35 0.94 -0.05
N ILE A 18 12.20 2.21 -0.45
CA ILE A 18 12.09 3.36 0.47
C ILE A 18 10.91 3.19 1.45
N SER A 19 9.81 2.55 1.03
CA SER A 19 8.67 2.26 1.92
C SER A 19 9.02 1.37 3.12
N TYR A 20 10.13 0.63 3.08
CA TYR A 20 10.62 -0.17 4.20
C TYR A 20 11.41 0.63 5.24
N ILE A 21 11.73 1.90 4.99
CA ILE A 21 12.53 2.72 5.91
C ILE A 21 11.68 3.17 7.12
N PRO A 22 10.58 3.92 6.97
CA PRO A 22 9.95 4.59 8.11
C PRO A 22 9.45 3.61 9.18
N ASN A 23 9.73 3.88 10.45
CA ASN A 23 9.44 3.05 11.61
C ASN A 23 10.04 1.63 11.54
N ASN A 24 11.10 1.40 10.76
CA ASN A 24 11.75 0.10 10.69
C ASN A 24 13.11 0.15 11.40
N PRO A 25 13.27 -0.48 12.59
CA PRO A 25 14.52 -0.42 13.35
C PRO A 25 15.71 -1.06 12.63
N LYS A 26 15.48 -1.86 11.58
CA LYS A 26 16.53 -2.49 10.76
C LYS A 26 17.06 -1.57 9.67
N GLU A 27 16.27 -0.61 9.21
CA GLU A 27 16.57 0.23 8.04
C GLU A 27 16.71 1.72 8.42
N GLU A 28 15.86 2.20 9.33
CA GLU A 28 15.83 3.60 9.76
C GLU A 28 16.82 3.88 10.88
N ARG A 29 17.53 5.00 10.69
CA ARG A 29 18.47 5.53 11.65
C ARG A 29 17.76 6.46 12.63
N GLN A 30 17.91 6.22 13.93
CA GLN A 30 17.20 6.96 14.98
C GLN A 30 18.03 8.12 15.56
N GLY A 31 19.35 8.10 15.43
CA GLY A 31 20.25 9.15 15.90
C GLY A 31 21.10 9.81 14.79
N ASP A 32 22.01 10.71 15.21
CA ASP A 32 22.93 11.39 14.30
C ASP A 32 24.23 10.61 14.03
N GLY A 33 24.52 9.58 14.83
CA GLY A 33 25.66 8.66 14.63
C GLY A 33 25.51 7.76 13.40
N GLU A 34 26.52 6.97 13.07
CA GLU A 34 26.38 5.90 12.09
C GLU A 34 25.80 4.64 12.75
N GLU A 35 24.75 4.09 12.17
CA GLU A 35 24.13 2.84 12.62
C GLU A 35 24.17 1.80 11.50
N TYR A 36 24.36 0.54 11.85
CA TYR A 36 24.41 -0.58 10.91
C TYR A 36 23.49 -1.72 11.35
N TYR A 37 22.88 -2.41 10.39
CA TYR A 37 22.15 -3.66 10.62
C TYR A 37 22.62 -4.71 9.60
N LYS A 38 23.12 -5.85 10.09
CA LYS A 38 23.71 -6.92 9.27
C LYS A 38 24.71 -6.40 8.22
N GLY A 39 25.62 -5.51 8.65
CA GLY A 39 26.66 -4.92 7.79
C GLY A 39 26.18 -3.86 6.80
N ARG A 40 24.88 -3.51 6.79
CA ARG A 40 24.33 -2.43 5.96
C ARG A 40 24.09 -1.19 6.79
N ARG A 41 24.47 -0.01 6.26
CA ARG A 41 24.25 1.28 6.91
C ARG A 41 22.76 1.61 6.93
N LYS A 42 22.24 1.98 8.10
CA LYS A 42 20.89 2.54 8.26
C LYS A 42 20.83 3.95 7.70
N VAL A 43 19.67 4.33 7.19
CA VAL A 43 19.46 5.61 6.49
C VAL A 43 18.31 6.40 7.09
N ARG A 44 18.35 7.73 6.97
CA ARG A 44 17.16 8.56 7.14
C ARG A 44 16.49 8.73 5.79
N ILE A 45 15.16 8.62 5.73
CA ILE A 45 14.41 8.80 4.48
C ILE A 45 14.75 10.13 3.79
N MET A 46 14.94 11.19 4.56
CA MET A 46 15.33 12.51 4.05
C MET A 46 16.71 12.52 3.37
N GLU A 47 17.63 11.64 3.79
CA GLU A 47 18.95 11.50 3.15
C GLU A 47 18.84 10.75 1.83
N VAL A 48 17.98 9.73 1.78
CA VAL A 48 17.73 8.96 0.54
C VAL A 48 17.07 9.84 -0.52
N LEU A 49 16.17 10.73 -0.10
CA LEU A 49 15.46 11.65 -1.00
C LEU A 49 16.25 12.93 -1.31
N LYS A 50 17.41 13.15 -0.66
CA LYS A 50 18.20 14.36 -0.84
C LYS A 50 18.66 14.49 -2.29
N GLY A 51 18.37 15.63 -2.92
CA GLY A 51 18.69 15.87 -4.33
C GLY A 51 17.70 15.25 -5.33
N SER A 52 16.69 14.52 -4.86
CA SER A 52 15.57 14.09 -5.70
C SER A 52 14.45 15.13 -5.74
N HIS A 53 13.58 15.04 -6.73
CA HIS A 53 12.33 15.82 -6.80
C HIS A 53 11.18 15.21 -5.97
N LEU A 54 11.41 14.05 -5.34
CA LEU A 54 10.42 13.36 -4.54
C LEU A 54 10.32 13.99 -3.15
N ARG A 55 9.08 14.17 -2.69
CA ARG A 55 8.76 14.60 -1.32
C ARG A 55 7.87 13.57 -0.67
N VAL A 56 8.11 13.26 0.60
CA VAL A 56 7.15 12.48 1.37
C VAL A 56 5.92 13.34 1.61
N HIS A 57 4.80 13.00 0.98
CA HIS A 57 3.53 13.66 1.24
C HIS A 57 2.87 13.09 2.48
N ARG A 58 2.81 11.75 2.57
CA ARG A 58 2.23 11.08 3.73
C ARG A 58 2.83 9.69 3.93
N TYR A 59 2.90 9.30 5.18
CA TYR A 59 3.18 7.93 5.60
C TYR A 59 1.97 7.42 6.39
N ILE A 60 1.43 6.27 5.97
CA ILE A 60 0.29 5.58 6.57
C ILE A 60 0.81 4.27 7.15
N HIS A 61 0.42 3.98 8.39
CA HIS A 61 0.78 2.75 9.08
C HIS A 61 -0.46 2.22 9.81
N ASP A 62 -0.78 0.95 9.59
CA ASP A 62 -1.78 0.23 10.38
C ASP A 62 -1.08 -0.73 11.37
N PRO A 63 -1.06 -0.42 12.69
CA PRO A 63 -0.37 -1.25 13.68
C PRO A 63 -0.91 -2.68 13.78
N GLY A 64 -2.20 -2.90 13.48
CA GLY A 64 -2.79 -4.24 13.64
C GLY A 64 -2.47 -5.19 12.47
N THR A 65 -2.07 -4.68 11.32
CA THR A 65 -1.61 -5.50 10.18
C THR A 65 -0.13 -5.33 9.86
N ASP A 66 0.57 -4.44 10.57
CA ASP A 66 1.97 -4.05 10.29
C ASP A 66 2.16 -3.62 8.83
N ALA A 67 1.12 -3.00 8.27
CA ALA A 67 1.10 -2.59 6.88
C ALA A 67 1.46 -1.11 6.77
N HIS A 68 2.32 -0.81 5.80
CA HIS A 68 2.83 0.55 5.61
C HIS A 68 2.66 1.01 4.17
N VAL A 69 2.29 2.27 4.03
CA VAL A 69 2.16 2.97 2.75
C VAL A 69 2.90 4.29 2.84
N LEU A 70 3.74 4.55 1.85
CA LEU A 70 4.44 5.80 1.68
C LEU A 70 3.96 6.47 0.39
N ILE A 71 3.40 7.66 0.52
CA ILE A 71 2.92 8.48 -0.59
C ILE A 71 3.98 9.52 -0.88
N LEU A 72 4.61 9.41 -2.04
CA LEU A 72 5.62 10.32 -2.54
C LEU A 72 5.00 11.23 -3.60
N ASP A 73 5.23 12.53 -3.45
CA ASP A 73 4.75 13.56 -4.35
C ASP A 73 5.90 14.19 -5.14
N CYS A 74 5.67 14.38 -6.43
CA CYS A 74 6.55 15.03 -7.39
C CYS A 74 5.70 15.92 -8.31
N TYR A 75 6.37 16.83 -9.02
CA TYR A 75 5.72 17.79 -9.89
C TYR A 75 4.80 17.14 -10.95
N ASP A 76 5.24 16.03 -11.55
CA ASP A 76 4.56 15.37 -12.67
C ASP A 76 3.90 14.03 -12.30
N ARG A 77 4.09 13.54 -11.08
CA ARG A 77 3.62 12.22 -10.66
C ARG A 77 3.46 12.06 -9.16
N ILE A 78 2.57 11.15 -8.77
CA ILE A 78 2.39 10.68 -7.40
C ILE A 78 2.75 9.19 -7.39
N ILE A 79 3.51 8.76 -6.38
CA ILE A 79 3.89 7.35 -6.20
C ILE A 79 3.37 6.87 -4.86
N VAL A 80 2.49 5.87 -4.90
CA VAL A 80 1.98 5.15 -3.73
C VAL A 80 2.79 3.87 -3.58
N SER A 81 3.63 3.83 -2.55
CA SER A 81 4.54 2.71 -2.31
C SER A 81 4.15 1.92 -1.07
N PHE A 82 3.86 0.63 -1.25
CA PHE A 82 3.51 -0.29 -0.18
C PHE A 82 4.73 -1.10 0.24
N SER A 83 4.99 -1.15 1.55
CA SER A 83 5.99 -2.09 2.07
C SER A 83 5.35 -3.46 2.24
N GLY A 84 6.05 -4.52 1.84
CA GLY A 84 5.68 -5.86 2.25
C GLY A 84 5.98 -6.11 3.73
N THR A 85 5.75 -7.35 4.18
CA THR A 85 5.92 -7.73 5.59
C THR A 85 7.36 -7.52 6.06
N ARG A 86 7.54 -6.83 7.20
CA ARG A 86 8.85 -6.61 7.83
C ARG A 86 9.29 -7.77 8.73
N SER A 87 8.36 -8.69 9.03
CA SER A 87 8.55 -9.95 9.72
C SER A 87 8.04 -11.15 8.90
N TYR A 88 8.90 -11.73 8.07
CA TYR A 88 8.58 -12.88 7.19
C TYR A 88 8.03 -14.11 7.93
N LYS A 89 8.41 -14.32 9.19
CA LYS A 89 8.07 -15.53 9.95
C LYS A 89 6.59 -15.64 10.28
N ASN A 90 5.90 -14.54 10.60
CA ASN A 90 4.50 -14.61 11.01
C ASN A 90 3.54 -14.67 9.81
N TRP A 91 3.96 -14.21 8.64
CA TRP A 91 3.07 -14.05 7.49
C TRP A 91 2.80 -15.35 6.74
N ILE A 92 3.82 -16.18 6.52
CA ILE A 92 3.65 -17.48 5.84
C ILE A 92 2.73 -18.41 6.64
N HIS A 93 2.79 -18.36 7.98
CA HIS A 93 1.94 -19.16 8.85
C HIS A 93 0.50 -18.63 8.98
N ASN A 94 0.27 -17.34 8.65
CA ASN A 94 -1.04 -16.70 8.68
C ASN A 94 -1.71 -16.64 7.29
N PHE A 95 -1.13 -17.30 6.28
CA PHE A 95 -1.81 -17.53 5.01
C PHE A 95 -2.89 -18.60 5.17
N GLU A 96 -4.01 -18.17 5.71
CA GLU A 96 -5.27 -18.76 5.34
C GLU A 96 -5.49 -18.45 3.85
N PHE A 97 -5.25 -19.44 2.97
CA PHE A 97 -5.43 -19.37 1.51
C PHE A 97 -6.91 -19.32 1.11
N TYR A 98 -7.70 -18.46 1.77
CA TYR A 98 -9.09 -18.26 1.45
C TYR A 98 -9.25 -17.10 0.48
N ARG A 99 -10.13 -17.28 -0.50
CA ARG A 99 -10.57 -16.22 -1.40
C ARG A 99 -11.81 -15.55 -0.81
N CYS A 100 -11.96 -14.26 -1.03
CA CYS A 100 -13.21 -13.53 -0.79
C CYS A 100 -13.62 -12.76 -2.04
N SER A 101 -14.90 -12.37 -2.11
CA SER A 101 -15.40 -11.52 -3.19
C SER A 101 -14.87 -10.10 -3.01
N TRP A 102 -14.41 -9.46 -4.08
CA TRP A 102 -14.02 -8.05 -4.02
C TRP A 102 -15.20 -7.16 -3.65
N SER A 103 -16.35 -7.42 -4.27
CA SER A 103 -17.57 -6.64 -4.10
C SER A 103 -18.02 -6.63 -2.63
N GLU A 104 -17.91 -7.74 -1.92
CA GLU A 104 -18.22 -7.82 -0.47
C GLU A 104 -17.37 -6.85 0.38
N HIS A 105 -16.14 -6.56 -0.02
CA HIS A 105 -15.20 -5.76 0.78
C HIS A 105 -15.07 -4.30 0.31
N PHE A 106 -15.28 -4.02 -0.98
CA PHE A 106 -14.89 -2.76 -1.62
C PHE A 106 -15.97 -2.11 -2.48
N SER A 107 -17.15 -2.73 -2.68
CA SER A 107 -18.24 -2.20 -3.52
C SER A 107 -18.83 -0.86 -3.08
N ARG A 108 -18.57 -0.41 -1.84
CA ARG A 108 -19.03 0.89 -1.35
C ARG A 108 -17.86 1.87 -1.30
N PHE A 109 -17.90 2.84 -2.21
CA PHE A 109 -17.19 4.11 -2.04
C PHE A 109 -18.07 5.03 -1.19
N VAL A 110 -17.46 5.66 -0.17
CA VAL A 110 -18.03 6.69 0.72
C VAL A 110 -18.85 6.19 1.93
N GLY A 111 -18.33 6.45 3.13
CA GLY A 111 -19.16 6.97 4.23
C GLY A 111 -19.59 6.06 5.38
N GLU A 112 -19.53 4.74 5.28
CA GLU A 112 -20.00 3.86 6.37
C GLU A 112 -18.83 3.11 7.03
N GLU A 113 -18.60 3.42 8.31
CA GLU A 113 -17.73 2.64 9.18
C GLU A 113 -18.26 1.21 9.25
N ALA A 114 -17.52 0.26 8.67
CA ALA A 114 -17.84 -1.14 8.78
C ALA A 114 -17.61 -1.57 10.24
N GLY A 115 -18.70 -1.97 10.91
CA GLY A 115 -18.69 -2.52 12.26
C GLY A 115 -17.72 -3.71 12.40
N GLU A 116 -17.19 -3.85 13.60
CA GLU A 116 -16.32 -4.94 14.00
C GLU A 116 -17.11 -6.26 13.98
N ASP A 117 -16.87 -7.11 12.97
CA ASP A 117 -17.39 -8.47 12.97
C ASP A 117 -16.54 -9.34 13.89
N GLY A 118 -17.17 -9.78 14.98
CA GLY A 118 -16.63 -10.70 15.97
C GLY A 118 -16.29 -12.06 15.39
N ASP A 119 -15.21 -12.60 15.93
CA ASP A 119 -14.65 -13.92 15.67
C ASP A 119 -15.51 -14.97 16.37
N ASP A 120 -16.24 -15.81 15.63
CA ASP A 120 -16.68 -17.11 16.15
C ASP A 120 -17.09 -18.10 15.04
N MET A 121 -16.82 -19.38 15.36
CA MET A 121 -17.34 -20.61 14.75
C MET A 121 -16.49 -21.31 13.67
N GLN A 122 -15.69 -22.28 14.16
CA GLN A 122 -14.66 -23.02 13.41
C GLN A 122 -15.08 -24.39 12.81
N ASN A 123 -16.36 -24.81 12.71
CA ASN A 123 -16.66 -26.19 12.28
C ASN A 123 -17.71 -26.40 11.17
N GLU A 124 -18.14 -25.35 10.45
CA GLU A 124 -19.13 -25.46 9.35
C GLU A 124 -18.56 -24.98 7.98
N PHE A 125 -17.23 -24.91 7.88
CA PHE A 125 -16.53 -24.06 6.91
C PHE A 125 -16.50 -24.62 5.47
N LEU A 126 -16.43 -25.95 5.30
CA LEU A 126 -16.16 -26.55 3.97
C LEU A 126 -17.38 -26.58 3.03
N VAL A 127 -18.58 -26.87 3.56
CA VAL A 127 -19.80 -26.97 2.75
C VAL A 127 -20.32 -25.58 2.36
N VAL A 128 -20.23 -24.61 3.28
CA VAL A 128 -20.60 -23.21 3.01
C VAL A 128 -19.59 -22.53 2.08
N SER A 129 -18.29 -22.83 2.20
CA SER A 129 -17.25 -22.34 1.29
C SER A 129 -17.47 -22.80 -0.15
N LEU A 130 -17.78 -24.09 -0.35
CA LEU A 130 -18.06 -24.64 -1.68
C LEU A 130 -19.37 -24.07 -2.28
N ALA A 131 -20.41 -23.90 -1.46
CA ALA A 131 -21.66 -23.27 -1.88
C ALA A 131 -21.47 -21.79 -2.27
N LYS A 132 -20.67 -21.03 -1.50
CA LYS A 132 -20.30 -19.65 -1.84
C LYS A 132 -19.44 -19.58 -3.09
N GLU A 133 -18.50 -20.52 -3.30
CA GLU A 133 -17.70 -20.55 -4.53
C GLU A 133 -18.53 -20.81 -5.78
N LEU A 134 -19.62 -21.60 -5.67
CA LEU A 134 -20.57 -21.92 -6.74
C LEU A 134 -21.55 -20.78 -7.03
N ILE A 135 -21.97 -20.01 -6.02
CA ILE A 135 -22.85 -18.84 -6.19
C ILE A 135 -22.07 -17.68 -6.83
N HIS A 136 -20.79 -17.53 -6.50
CA HIS A 136 -19.93 -16.45 -6.99
C HIS A 136 -19.11 -16.87 -8.23
N PHE A 137 -19.61 -17.84 -9.00
CA PHE A 137 -18.95 -18.31 -10.21
C PHE A 137 -19.08 -17.24 -11.31
N GLY A 138 -18.02 -16.46 -11.50
CA GLY A 138 -18.00 -15.30 -12.41
C GLY A 138 -17.72 -13.97 -11.71
N GLU A 139 -17.70 -13.92 -10.39
CA GLU A 139 -17.31 -12.72 -9.62
C GLU A 139 -15.79 -12.62 -9.44
N GLU A 140 -15.30 -11.39 -9.32
CA GLU A 140 -13.89 -11.12 -9.05
C GLU A 140 -13.49 -11.54 -7.61
N LYS A 141 -12.51 -12.44 -7.53
CA LYS A 141 -12.04 -13.03 -6.27
C LYS A 141 -10.65 -12.51 -5.93
N VAL A 142 -10.43 -12.17 -4.67
CA VAL A 142 -9.14 -11.70 -4.14
C VAL A 142 -8.71 -12.54 -2.94
N HIS A 143 -7.40 -12.60 -2.67
CA HIS A 143 -6.88 -13.25 -1.48
C HIS A 143 -7.36 -12.53 -0.21
N ARG A 144 -8.05 -13.23 0.69
CA ARG A 144 -8.68 -12.65 1.89
C ARG A 144 -7.69 -11.91 2.77
N GLY A 145 -6.48 -12.46 2.93
CA GLY A 145 -5.41 -11.79 3.68
C GLY A 145 -5.02 -10.44 3.10
N PHE A 146 -4.92 -10.31 1.77
CA PHE A 146 -4.56 -9.04 1.12
C PHE A 146 -5.71 -8.04 1.16
N ALA A 147 -6.93 -8.52 0.91
CA ALA A 147 -8.14 -7.71 1.02
C ALA A 147 -8.31 -7.13 2.43
N ARG A 148 -8.11 -7.94 3.48
CA ARG A 148 -8.19 -7.47 4.87
C ARG A 148 -7.18 -6.36 5.16
N VAL A 149 -5.93 -6.54 4.74
CA VAL A 149 -4.88 -5.52 4.93
C VAL A 149 -5.21 -4.24 4.16
N TYR A 150 -5.56 -4.37 2.89
CA TYR A 150 -5.91 -3.23 2.05
C TYR A 150 -7.13 -2.46 2.59
N LYS A 151 -8.17 -3.16 3.05
CA LYS A 151 -9.38 -2.57 3.65
C LYS A 151 -9.07 -1.63 4.83
N ARG A 152 -8.04 -1.93 5.64
CA ARG A 152 -7.63 -1.06 6.77
C ARG A 152 -6.87 0.18 6.31
N LEU A 153 -6.09 0.07 5.24
CA LEU A 153 -5.32 1.19 4.68
C LEU A 153 -6.18 2.10 3.79
N ARG A 154 -7.18 1.53 3.11
CA ARG A 154 -7.98 2.16 2.06
C ARG A 154 -8.58 3.51 2.46
N PRO A 155 -9.26 3.70 3.62
CA PRO A 155 -9.89 4.99 3.92
C PRO A 155 -8.90 6.15 4.01
N GLN A 156 -7.75 5.92 4.65
CA GLN A 156 -6.70 6.93 4.77
C GLN A 156 -6.00 7.17 3.43
N LEU A 157 -5.74 6.10 2.67
CA LEU A 157 -5.15 6.19 1.34
C LEU A 157 -6.04 7.00 0.39
N MET A 158 -7.32 6.63 0.26
CA MET A 158 -8.26 7.29 -0.65
C MET A 158 -8.47 8.74 -0.28
N ARG A 159 -8.61 9.07 1.02
CA ARG A 159 -8.70 10.47 1.47
C ARG A 159 -7.46 11.26 1.06
N THR A 160 -6.27 10.70 1.28
CA THR A 160 -5.01 11.36 0.91
C THR A 160 -4.88 11.55 -0.60
N LEU A 161 -5.27 10.56 -1.40
CA LEU A 161 -5.26 10.65 -2.85
C LEU A 161 -6.29 11.66 -3.36
N MET A 162 -7.49 11.71 -2.76
CA MET A 162 -8.49 12.74 -3.08
C MET A 162 -8.00 14.15 -2.71
N ASP A 163 -7.28 14.32 -1.60
CA ASP A 163 -6.68 15.60 -1.23
C ASP A 163 -5.57 16.02 -2.21
N LEU A 164 -4.78 15.06 -2.72
CA LEU A 164 -3.72 15.29 -3.69
C LEU A 164 -4.23 15.51 -5.12
N LEU A 165 -5.26 14.76 -5.53
CA LEU A 165 -5.80 14.74 -6.89
C LEU A 165 -7.02 15.65 -7.06
N GLY A 166 -7.59 16.12 -5.95
CA GLY A 166 -8.82 16.91 -5.94
C GLY A 166 -8.71 18.25 -6.68
N PRO A 167 -9.85 18.87 -7.02
CA PRO A 167 -9.87 20.14 -7.73
C PRO A 167 -9.17 21.24 -6.91
N PHE A 168 -8.19 21.90 -7.54
CA PHE A 168 -7.42 23.01 -6.97
C PHE A 168 -8.36 24.14 -6.52
N ARG A 169 -8.36 24.47 -5.22
CA ARG A 169 -9.27 25.44 -4.60
C ARG A 169 -8.98 26.91 -4.93
N ASP A 170 -7.78 27.25 -5.41
CA ASP A 170 -7.28 28.63 -5.38
C ASP A 170 -6.95 29.25 -6.76
N GLY A 171 -7.68 28.90 -7.83
CA GLY A 171 -7.89 29.74 -9.03
C GLY A 171 -6.68 30.30 -9.82
N THR A 172 -5.43 29.97 -9.48
CA THR A 172 -4.23 30.73 -9.91
C THR A 172 -3.20 29.89 -10.66
N ARG A 173 -3.57 28.74 -11.24
CA ARG A 173 -2.71 28.05 -12.21
C ARG A 173 -3.48 27.62 -13.44
N GLU A 174 -3.12 28.25 -14.55
CA GLU A 174 -3.68 28.12 -15.89
C GLU A 174 -3.49 26.72 -16.53
N THR A 175 -2.85 25.76 -15.86
CA THR A 175 -2.76 24.36 -16.29
C THR A 175 -2.52 23.45 -15.08
N ALA A 176 -3.57 22.84 -14.51
CA ALA A 176 -3.38 21.72 -13.59
C ALA A 176 -2.82 20.54 -14.42
N ALA A 177 -1.50 20.37 -14.41
CA ALA A 177 -0.85 19.31 -15.15
C ALA A 177 -1.40 17.96 -14.66
N TRP A 178 -1.90 17.14 -15.58
CA TRP A 178 -2.24 15.75 -15.29
C TRP A 178 -1.01 15.07 -14.68
N ARG A 179 -1.13 14.63 -13.42
CA ARG A 179 -0.06 13.89 -12.74
C ARG A 179 -0.32 12.40 -12.87
N ALA A 180 0.70 11.67 -13.30
CA ALA A 180 0.60 10.22 -13.34
C ALA A 180 0.56 9.64 -11.91
N LEU A 181 -0.31 8.67 -11.68
CA LEU A 181 -0.41 7.95 -10.42
C LEU A 181 0.21 6.56 -10.58
N PHE A 182 1.26 6.28 -9.81
CA PHE A 182 1.95 5.00 -9.82
C PHE A 182 1.74 4.27 -8.50
N PHE A 183 1.39 2.99 -8.58
CA PHE A 183 1.33 2.09 -7.45
C PHE A 183 2.50 1.12 -7.53
N THR A 184 3.23 0.94 -6.44
CA THR A 184 4.40 0.07 -6.40
C THR A 184 4.56 -0.59 -5.04
N GLY A 185 5.28 -1.70 -5.00
CA GLY A 185 5.60 -2.42 -3.78
C GLY A 185 6.35 -3.71 -4.10
N HIS A 186 7.00 -4.27 -3.08
CA HIS A 186 7.74 -5.53 -3.20
C HIS A 186 7.08 -6.63 -2.37
N SER A 187 7.07 -7.87 -2.87
CA SER A 187 6.45 -9.04 -2.20
C SER A 187 4.98 -8.75 -1.82
N LEU A 188 4.58 -8.86 -0.55
CA LEU A 188 3.24 -8.49 -0.08
C LEU A 188 2.84 -7.06 -0.52
N GLY A 189 3.78 -6.12 -0.48
CA GLY A 189 3.52 -4.74 -0.90
C GLY A 189 3.14 -4.65 -2.37
N GLY A 190 3.70 -5.52 -3.23
CA GLY A 190 3.32 -5.60 -4.64
C GLY A 190 1.88 -6.07 -4.82
N ALA A 191 1.43 -7.05 -4.01
CA ALA A 191 0.04 -7.49 -4.04
C ALA A 191 -0.92 -6.38 -3.59
N LEU A 192 -0.58 -5.64 -2.53
CA LEU A 192 -1.38 -4.49 -2.08
C LEU A 192 -1.40 -3.36 -3.13
N ALA A 193 -0.28 -3.10 -3.79
CA ALA A 193 -0.19 -2.13 -4.88
C ALA A 193 -1.11 -2.50 -6.05
N THR A 194 -1.21 -3.79 -6.40
CA THR A 194 -2.16 -4.27 -7.42
C THR A 194 -3.61 -4.02 -7.01
N LEU A 195 -3.99 -4.32 -5.77
CA LEU A 195 -5.36 -4.07 -5.29
C LEU A 195 -5.66 -2.58 -5.29
N ALA A 196 -4.72 -1.76 -4.80
CA ALA A 196 -4.86 -0.32 -4.76
C ALA A 196 -4.89 0.35 -6.14
N SER A 197 -4.26 -0.26 -7.15
CA SER A 197 -4.31 0.22 -8.53
C SER A 197 -5.62 -0.13 -9.25
N PHE A 198 -6.32 -1.15 -8.75
CA PHE A 198 -7.58 -1.61 -9.31
C PHE A 198 -8.79 -0.88 -8.72
N ASP A 199 -8.76 -0.59 -7.41
CA ASP A 199 -9.72 0.28 -6.71
C ASP A 199 -9.61 1.76 -7.14
#